data_AF-A0A1M4PRN1-F1
#
_entry.id   AF-A0A1M4PRN1-F1
#
_cell.length_a   1.000
_cell.length_b   1.000
_cell.length_c   1.000
_cell.angle_alpha   90.00
_cell.angle_beta   90.00
_cell.angle_gamma   90.00
#
_symmetry.space_group_name_H-M   'P 1'
#
loop_
_entity.id
_entity.type
_entity.pdbx_description
1 polymer ?
#
loop_
_entity_poly.entity_id
_entity_poly.type
_entity_poly.pdbx_seq_one_letter_code
_entity_poly.pdbx_strand_id
1 'polypeptide(L)'
;MKWTKCDDGKYRRRHFCDNPCTSSPCGRMIYVYPEKDLRAYPGTLRDTEEWDKVYKIRSVVEQSINHFKESFCIAGRKTQNEKTIHADLLLAGITQLITVVLADKIHKHEYIRSLKPLIA
;
A
#
# COMPACT_ATOMS: atom_id res chain seq x y z
N MET A 1 15.58 -6.46 -20.28
CA MET A 1 16.13 -5.37 -21.12
C MET A 1 17.65 -5.42 -21.08
N LYS A 2 18.33 -5.46 -22.22
CA LYS A 2 19.80 -5.34 -22.31
C LYS A 2 20.18 -4.33 -23.38
N TRP A 3 21.41 -3.81 -23.34
CA TRP A 3 21.96 -2.98 -24.41
C TRP A 3 22.44 -3.88 -25.54
N THR A 4 21.94 -3.64 -26.75
CA THR A 4 22.29 -4.41 -27.95
C THR A 4 22.77 -3.46 -29.03
N LYS A 5 23.89 -3.80 -29.68
CA LYS A 5 24.39 -3.07 -30.84
C LYS A 5 23.47 -3.34 -32.02
N CYS A 6 22.94 -2.29 -32.63
CA CYS A 6 22.10 -2.36 -33.83
C CYS A 6 22.96 -2.27 -35.10
N ASP A 7 22.35 -2.55 -36.25
CA ASP A 7 23.04 -2.62 -37.55
C ASP A 7 23.67 -1.29 -37.97
N ASP A 8 23.14 -0.17 -37.48
CA ASP A 8 23.70 1.18 -37.64
C ASP A 8 24.87 1.48 -36.68
N GLY A 9 25.39 0.47 -35.99
CA GLY A 9 26.52 0.56 -35.07
C GLY A 9 26.19 1.15 -33.69
N LYS A 10 24.98 1.68 -33.49
CA LYS A 10 24.54 2.31 -32.23
C LYS A 10 23.99 1.29 -31.24
N TYR A 11 24.24 1.50 -29.96
CA TYR A 11 23.67 0.68 -28.89
C TYR A 11 22.29 1.19 -28.50
N ARG A 12 21.30 0.29 -28.46
CA ARG A 12 19.93 0.60 -28.00
C ARG A 12 19.46 -0.45 -26.98
N ARG A 13 18.57 -0.05 -26.06
CA ARG A 13 17.92 -0.97 -25.11
C ARG A 13 16.89 -1.81 -25.85
N ARG A 14 17.01 -3.14 -25.80
CA ARG A 14 16.00 -4.06 -26.36
C ARG A 14 15.46 -5.05 -25.33
N HIS A 15 14.20 -5.44 -25.51
CA HIS A 15 13.60 -6.58 -24.81
C HIS A 15 13.74 -7.86 -25.68
N PHE A 16 13.61 -9.02 -25.06
CA PHE A 16 13.76 -10.34 -25.69
C PHE A 16 12.63 -11.26 -25.21
N CYS A 17 11.41 -10.71 -25.19
CA CYS A 17 10.24 -11.45 -24.72
C CYS A 17 9.65 -12.20 -25.92
N ASP A 18 9.38 -13.49 -25.76
CA ASP A 18 8.85 -14.34 -26.84
C ASP A 18 7.46 -13.90 -27.30
N ASN A 19 6.64 -13.39 -26.35
CA ASN A 19 5.31 -12.86 -26.65
C ASN A 19 5.19 -11.41 -26.12
N PRO A 20 5.58 -10.40 -26.92
CA PRO A 20 5.73 -9.04 -26.43
C PRO A 20 4.38 -8.36 -26.19
N CYS A 21 4.23 -7.74 -25.02
CA CYS A 21 3.03 -7.01 -24.65
C CYS A 21 2.94 -5.59 -25.26
N THR A 22 3.95 -5.16 -26.02
CA THR A 22 3.98 -3.85 -26.71
C THR A 22 4.80 -3.95 -27.99
N SER A 23 4.52 -3.11 -28.98
CA SER A 23 5.31 -2.98 -30.21
C SER A 23 6.65 -2.23 -30.04
N SER A 24 6.89 -1.60 -28.88
CA SER A 24 8.13 -0.87 -28.63
C SER A 24 9.35 -1.80 -28.59
N PRO A 25 10.44 -1.52 -29.34
CA PRO A 25 11.66 -2.36 -29.36
C PRO A 25 12.36 -2.49 -28.01
N CYS A 26 12.16 -1.52 -27.11
CA CYS A 26 12.69 -1.58 -25.75
C CYS A 26 11.73 -2.29 -24.79
N GLY A 27 10.45 -2.48 -25.16
CA GLY A 27 9.39 -3.06 -24.35
C GLY A 27 8.49 -1.98 -23.74
N ARG A 28 7.59 -2.38 -22.84
CA ARG A 28 6.69 -1.45 -22.13
C ARG A 28 7.50 -0.49 -21.27
N MET A 29 7.45 0.79 -21.61
CA MET A 29 7.97 1.86 -20.76
C MET A 29 6.88 2.33 -19.81
N ILE A 30 7.16 2.28 -18.51
CA ILE A 30 6.31 2.86 -17.47
C ILE A 30 7.04 4.11 -17.00
N TYR A 31 6.49 5.27 -17.35
CA TYR A 31 6.95 6.54 -16.80
C TYR A 31 6.36 6.72 -15.41
N VAL A 32 7.24 6.80 -14.42
CA VAL A 32 6.89 7.18 -13.05
C VAL A 32 6.98 8.69 -12.99
N TYR A 33 5.84 9.36 -13.14
CA TYR A 33 5.77 10.80 -12.96
C TYR A 33 5.62 11.15 -11.47
N PRO A 34 5.98 12.37 -11.05
CA PRO A 34 5.80 12.80 -9.67
C PRO A 34 4.38 12.55 -9.12
N GLU A 35 3.36 12.70 -9.97
CA GLU A 35 1.96 12.47 -9.61
C GLU A 35 1.61 10.97 -9.48
N LYS A 36 2.48 10.07 -9.96
CA LYS A 36 2.24 8.62 -9.99
C LYS A 36 2.97 7.85 -8.89
N ASP A 37 4.00 8.43 -8.28
CA ASP A 37 4.67 7.85 -7.12
C ASP A 37 4.86 8.91 -6.04
N LEU A 38 3.78 9.11 -5.27
CA LEU A 38 3.74 10.00 -4.11
C LEU A 38 4.77 9.62 -3.04
N ARG A 39 5.29 8.38 -3.05
CA ARG A 39 6.31 7.91 -2.11
C ARG A 39 7.69 8.38 -2.53
N ALA A 40 8.00 8.36 -3.82
CA ALA A 40 9.24 8.90 -4.37
C ALA A 40 9.22 10.44 -4.42
N TYR A 41 8.09 11.02 -4.84
CA TYR A 41 7.89 12.44 -5.11
C TYR A 41 6.71 12.98 -4.28
N PRO A 42 6.93 13.24 -2.99
CA PRO A 42 5.89 13.81 -2.14
C PRO A 42 5.58 15.26 -2.55
N GLY A 43 4.30 15.66 -2.40
CA GLY A 43 3.87 17.05 -2.61
C GLY A 43 4.42 18.04 -1.56
N THR A 44 5.03 17.52 -0.50
CA THR A 44 5.72 18.29 0.54
C THR A 44 7.22 18.10 0.39
N LEU A 45 7.99 19.19 0.40
CA LEU A 45 9.45 19.15 0.28
C LEU A 45 10.05 18.38 1.46
N ARG A 46 11.03 17.52 1.17
CA ARG A 46 11.79 16.78 2.20
C ARG A 46 12.58 17.76 3.09
N ASP A 47 12.89 17.31 4.30
CA ASP A 47 13.60 18.09 5.33
C ASP A 47 12.86 19.37 5.79
N THR A 48 11.55 19.44 5.53
CA THR A 48 10.65 20.45 6.12
C THR A 48 9.95 19.89 7.36
N GLU A 49 9.53 20.77 8.27
CA GLU A 49 8.73 20.33 9.43
C GLU A 49 7.43 19.63 9.03
N GLU A 50 6.80 20.10 7.95
CA GLU A 50 5.58 19.49 7.42
C GLU A 50 5.84 18.07 6.96
N TRP A 51 6.94 17.84 6.24
CA TRP A 51 7.37 16.50 5.85
C TRP A 51 7.60 15.61 7.07
N ASP A 52 8.33 16.08 8.08
CA ASP A 52 8.60 15.29 9.28
C ASP A 52 7.34 14.93 10.05
N LYS A 53 6.37 15.85 10.13
CA LYS A 53 5.06 15.62 10.74
C LYS A 53 4.26 14.57 9.97
N VAL A 54 4.16 14.71 8.65
CA VAL A 54 3.37 13.80 7.79
C VAL A 54 4.04 12.43 7.65
N TYR A 55 5.37 12.38 7.51
CA TYR A 55 6.11 11.15 7.30
C TYR A 55 6.02 10.20 8.52
N LYS A 56 5.91 10.75 9.74
CA LYS A 56 5.65 9.96 10.96
C LYS A 56 4.33 9.20 10.91
N ILE A 57 3.30 9.77 10.29
CA ILE A 57 1.97 9.15 10.15
C ILE A 57 2.05 7.86 9.34
N ARG A 58 2.95 7.81 8.33
CA ARG A 58 3.14 6.64 7.48
C ARG A 58 3.40 5.36 8.26
N SER A 59 4.30 5.40 9.25
CA SER A 59 4.60 4.22 10.07
C SER A 59 3.37 3.74 10.86
N VAL A 60 2.55 4.68 11.34
CA VAL A 60 1.29 4.38 12.05
C VAL A 60 0.26 3.77 11.09
N VAL A 61 0.16 4.28 9.86
CA VAL A 61 -0.71 3.73 8.81
C VAL A 61 -0.33 2.29 8.48
N GLU A 62 0.97 2.00 8.28
CA GLU A 62 1.44 0.64 7.98
C GLU A 62 1.16 -0.32 9.15
N GLN A 63 1.36 0.12 10.40
CA GLN A 63 1.00 -0.67 11.58
C GLN A 63 -0.52 -0.91 11.65
N SER A 64 -1.33 0.09 11.31
CA SER A 64 -2.80 -0.03 11.26
C SER A 64 -3.23 -1.02 10.19
N ILE A 65 -2.65 -0.97 8.98
CA ILE A 65 -2.92 -1.92 7.89
C ILE A 65 -2.53 -3.34 8.30
N ASN A 66 -1.37 -3.52 8.93
CA ASN A 66 -0.94 -4.83 9.41
C ASN A 66 -1.91 -5.39 10.47
N HIS A 67 -2.27 -4.57 11.45
CA HIS A 67 -3.25 -4.92 12.47
C HIS A 67 -4.62 -5.26 11.85
N PHE A 68 -5.07 -4.47 10.88
CA PHE A 68 -6.31 -4.70 10.14
C PHE A 68 -6.31 -6.06 9.42
N LYS A 69 -5.19 -6.40 8.78
CA LYS A 69 -5.01 -7.68 8.08
C LYS A 69 -5.03 -8.87 9.03
N GLU A 70 -4.23 -8.81 10.09
CA GLU A 70 -3.98 -9.94 10.99
C GLU A 70 -5.10 -10.10 12.04
N SER A 71 -5.51 -9.01 12.70
CA SER A 71 -6.44 -9.09 13.84
C SER A 71 -7.90 -9.12 13.43
N PHE A 72 -8.26 -8.54 12.28
CA PHE A 72 -9.61 -8.64 11.71
C PHE A 72 -9.72 -9.72 10.63
N CYS A 73 -8.71 -10.61 10.53
CA CYS A 73 -8.73 -11.80 9.66
C CYS A 73 -9.01 -11.49 8.18
N ILE A 74 -8.61 -10.31 7.72
CA ILE A 74 -8.73 -9.89 6.31
C ILE A 74 -7.63 -10.54 5.47
N ALA A 75 -6.47 -10.84 6.08
CA ALA A 75 -5.45 -11.67 5.46
C ALA A 75 -5.82 -13.16 5.52
N GLY A 76 -5.43 -13.93 4.50
CA GLY A 76 -5.54 -15.40 4.50
C GLY A 76 -6.94 -15.99 4.39
N ARG A 77 -7.95 -15.19 4.01
CA ARG A 77 -9.34 -15.66 3.81
C ARG A 77 -9.41 -16.69 2.68
N LYS A 78 -10.22 -17.74 2.89
CA LYS A 78 -10.49 -18.77 1.87
C LYS A 78 -11.70 -18.45 0.98
N THR A 79 -12.53 -17.51 1.40
CA THR A 79 -13.72 -17.06 0.67
C THR A 79 -13.30 -16.42 -0.67
N GLN A 80 -13.96 -16.82 -1.76
CA GLN A 80 -13.71 -16.27 -3.10
C GLN A 80 -14.89 -15.43 -3.63
N ASN A 81 -16.03 -15.42 -2.92
CA ASN A 81 -17.19 -14.61 -3.31
C ASN A 81 -16.89 -13.13 -3.08
N GLU A 82 -16.89 -12.34 -4.16
CA GLU A 82 -16.63 -10.90 -4.14
C GLU A 82 -17.55 -10.15 -3.18
N LYS A 83 -18.86 -10.42 -3.20
CA LYS A 83 -19.84 -9.72 -2.35
C LYS A 83 -19.55 -9.95 -0.87
N THR A 84 -19.22 -11.18 -0.51
CA THR A 84 -18.87 -11.55 0.86
C THR A 84 -17.54 -10.90 1.27
N ILE A 85 -16.52 -10.96 0.42
CA ILE A 85 -15.22 -10.32 0.68
C ILE A 85 -15.38 -8.81 0.91
N HIS A 86 -16.22 -8.16 0.11
CA HIS A 86 -16.49 -6.74 0.23
C HIS A 86 -17.22 -6.41 1.54
N ALA A 87 -18.26 -7.18 1.87
CA ALA A 87 -18.97 -7.02 3.15
C ALA A 87 -18.04 -7.23 4.36
N ASP A 88 -17.22 -8.29 4.35
CA ASP A 88 -16.26 -8.58 5.42
C ASP A 88 -15.24 -7.43 5.58
N LEU A 89 -14.76 -6.87 4.47
CA LEU A 89 -13.84 -5.73 4.49
C LEU A 89 -14.47 -4.51 5.18
N LEU A 90 -15.73 -4.20 4.84
CA LEU A 90 -16.45 -3.07 5.43
C LEU A 90 -16.72 -3.30 6.92
N LEU A 91 -17.16 -4.51 7.29
CA LEU A 91 -17.42 -4.88 8.68
C LEU A 91 -16.15 -4.84 9.53
N ALA A 92 -15.03 -5.33 9.02
CA ALA A 92 -13.73 -5.17 9.67
C ALA A 92 -13.38 -3.68 9.85
N GLY A 93 -13.60 -2.84 8.84
CA GLY A 93 -13.34 -1.40 8.92
C GLY A 93 -14.17 -0.73 10.03
N ILE A 94 -15.48 -1.01 10.05
CA ILE A 94 -16.41 -0.49 11.06
C ILE A 94 -15.99 -0.95 12.46
N THR A 95 -15.66 -2.24 12.64
CA THR A 95 -15.25 -2.78 13.94
C THR A 95 -13.93 -2.19 14.43
N GLN A 96 -12.96 -1.94 13.54
CA GLN A 96 -11.75 -1.21 13.89
C GLN A 96 -12.06 0.21 14.38
N LEU A 97 -12.94 0.95 13.68
CA LEU A 97 -13.32 2.31 14.08
C LEU A 97 -14.07 2.33 15.42
N ILE A 98 -14.99 1.38 15.64
CA ILE A 98 -15.70 1.23 16.92
C ILE A 98 -14.69 0.97 18.05
N THR A 99 -13.66 0.17 17.80
CA THR A 99 -12.60 -0.11 18.78
C THR A 99 -11.86 1.16 19.19
N VAL A 100 -11.51 2.01 18.22
CA VAL A 100 -10.87 3.31 18.46
C VAL A 100 -11.77 4.23 19.29
N VAL A 101 -13.05 4.35 18.89
CA VAL A 101 -14.03 5.18 19.60
C VAL A 101 -14.22 4.70 21.03
N LEU A 102 -14.35 3.38 21.24
CA LEU A 102 -14.53 2.83 22.58
C LEU A 102 -13.31 3.08 23.47
N ALA A 103 -12.11 2.82 22.96
CA ALA A 103 -10.85 3.04 23.69
C ALA A 103 -10.70 4.51 24.13
N ASP A 104 -11.10 5.45 23.27
CA ASP A 104 -11.13 6.87 23.61
C ASP A 104 -12.16 7.20 24.68
N LYS A 105 -13.39 6.65 24.57
CA LYS A 105 -14.47 6.89 25.55
C LYS A 105 -14.19 6.34 26.94
N ILE A 106 -13.42 5.27 27.05
CA ILE A 106 -12.98 4.71 28.34
C ILE A 106 -11.65 5.30 28.83
N HIS A 107 -11.08 6.27 28.10
CA HIS A 107 -9.77 6.89 28.38
C HIS A 107 -8.61 5.88 28.48
N LYS A 108 -8.70 4.74 27.76
CA LYS A 108 -7.65 3.71 27.70
C LYS A 108 -7.10 3.63 26.29
N HIS A 109 -6.32 4.65 25.91
CA HIS A 109 -5.74 4.77 24.57
C HIS A 109 -4.75 3.64 24.24
N GLU A 110 -4.22 2.94 25.24
CA GLU A 110 -3.43 1.73 25.06
C GLU A 110 -4.21 0.59 24.34
N TYR A 111 -5.54 0.61 24.39
CA TYR A 111 -6.41 -0.40 23.79
C TYR A 111 -6.98 -0.01 22.42
N ILE A 112 -6.48 1.06 21.79
CA ILE A 112 -6.89 1.52 20.45
C ILE A 112 -6.80 0.41 19.37
N ARG A 113 -5.98 -0.61 19.58
CA ARG A 113 -5.80 -1.75 18.66
C ARG A 113 -6.40 -3.06 19.16
N SER A 114 -6.81 -3.19 20.40
CA SER A 114 -7.34 -4.48 20.88
C SER A 114 -8.10 -4.30 22.16
N LEU A 115 -9.35 -4.74 22.14
CA LEU A 115 -10.23 -4.77 23.31
C LEU A 115 -10.20 -6.12 24.03
N LYS A 116 -9.40 -7.10 23.56
CA LYS A 116 -9.26 -8.40 24.23
C LYS A 116 -8.94 -8.26 25.74
N PRO A 117 -8.08 -7.32 26.19
CA PRO A 117 -7.80 -7.13 27.61
C PRO A 117 -9.00 -6.67 28.45
N LEU A 118 -10.09 -6.19 27.84
CA LEU A 118 -11.28 -5.72 28.55
C LEU A 118 -12.31 -6.82 28.81
N ILE A 119 -12.18 -7.97 28.15
CA ILE A 119 -13.12 -9.11 28.22
C ILE A 119 -12.50 -10.27 29.01
N ALA A 120 -11.23 -10.15 29.40
CA ALA A 120 -10.48 -11.15 30.16
C ALA A 120 -10.68 -10.99 31.68
#